data_AF-A0A8J3MF59-F1
#
_entry.id   AF-A0A8J3MF59-F1
#
_cell.length_a   1.000
_cell.length_b   1.000
_cell.length_c   1.000
_cell.angle_alpha   90.00
_cell.angle_beta   90.00
_cell.angle_gamma   90.00
#
_symmetry.space_group_name_H-M   'P 1'
#
loop_
_entity.id
_entity.type
_entity.pdbx_description
1 polymer ?
#
loop_
_entity_poly.entity_id
_entity_poly.type
_entity_poly.pdbx_seq_one_letter_code
_entity_poly.pdbx_strand_id
1 'polypeptide(L)'
;MFNLIVSGGLENERRGSIMASRVFDYTSEEMEEKFKPGGVLDIPGVMSLPTILMEEGVGDQVAGVGWLNRIERKGTDYQLHFSLDPDVPRMTNAEISDLASELDIDDFEFHRNHWAIKDVDLFHVLYRKGAGKRSSPTVFQLSEKPVNPKLVSFMMPFSGPFTSVYHEVKARLEADGYKCQRADDMWVHAHIMSDIIELICTSAVVVCDLTGKNPNVFYEAGIAHALGKEVILITQSHDDVPFDLRPIRFIHYLTGC
;
A
#
# COMPACT_ATOMS: atom_id res chain seq x y z
N MET A 1 10.74 3.96 -20.03
CA MET A 1 9.60 4.16 -20.95
C MET A 1 8.30 3.82 -20.25
N PHE A 2 7.23 4.56 -20.56
CA PHE A 2 5.88 4.25 -20.11
C PHE A 2 4.84 4.73 -21.14
N ASN A 3 3.62 4.21 -21.06
CA ASN A 3 2.46 4.72 -21.81
C ASN A 3 1.77 5.83 -21.00
N LEU A 4 1.49 6.96 -21.61
CA LEU A 4 0.53 7.94 -21.09
C LEU A 4 -0.77 7.80 -21.86
N ILE A 5 -1.86 7.42 -21.18
CA ILE A 5 -3.20 7.35 -21.78
C ILE A 5 -4.09 8.35 -21.07
N VAL A 6 -4.35 9.46 -21.77
CA VAL A 6 -5.35 10.45 -21.39
C VAL A 6 -6.60 10.15 -22.21
N SER A 7 -7.68 9.67 -21.58
CA SER A 7 -8.91 9.33 -22.30
C SER A 7 -10.15 9.50 -21.45
N GLY A 8 -11.12 10.28 -21.93
CA GLY A 8 -12.50 10.27 -21.42
C GLY A 8 -13.26 8.98 -21.72
N GLY A 9 -12.66 8.04 -22.46
CA GLY A 9 -13.20 6.70 -22.73
C GLY A 9 -12.77 5.64 -21.70
N LEU A 10 -12.15 6.01 -20.58
CA LEU A 10 -11.86 5.11 -19.46
C LEU A 10 -13.17 4.83 -18.69
N GLU A 11 -13.78 3.68 -18.95
CA GLU A 11 -15.12 3.36 -18.42
C GLU A 11 -15.08 2.94 -16.94
N ASN A 12 -13.99 2.29 -16.52
CA ASN A 12 -13.78 1.79 -15.15
C ASN A 12 -12.29 1.45 -14.94
N GLU A 13 -11.95 0.94 -13.76
CA GLU A 13 -10.58 0.57 -13.37
C GLU A 13 -9.98 -0.63 -14.14
N ARG A 14 -10.67 -1.19 -15.13
CA ARG A 14 -10.21 -2.38 -15.89
C ARG A 14 -10.37 -2.24 -17.40
N ARG A 15 -11.14 -1.27 -17.87
CA ARG A 15 -11.51 -1.13 -19.29
C ARG A 15 -11.59 0.33 -19.70
N GLY A 16 -11.21 0.56 -20.95
CA GLY A 16 -11.42 1.85 -21.61
C GLY A 16 -11.20 1.76 -23.11
N SER A 17 -11.23 2.90 -23.76
CA SER A 17 -11.01 3.01 -25.19
C SER A 17 -10.22 4.25 -25.56
N ILE A 18 -9.59 4.21 -26.73
CA ILE A 18 -8.86 5.34 -27.33
C ILE A 18 -8.98 5.25 -28.84
N MET A 19 -9.19 6.39 -29.51
CA MET A 19 -9.23 6.42 -30.97
C MET A 19 -7.88 6.01 -31.55
N ALA A 20 -7.88 5.15 -32.57
CA ALA A 20 -6.64 4.66 -33.19
C ALA A 20 -5.81 5.79 -33.84
N SER A 21 -6.46 6.87 -34.27
CA SER A 21 -5.80 8.06 -34.82
C SER A 21 -5.12 8.93 -33.76
N ARG A 22 -5.32 8.63 -32.47
CA ARG A 22 -4.75 9.35 -31.32
C ARG A 22 -3.61 8.60 -30.65
N VAL A 23 -3.30 7.40 -31.16
CA VAL A 23 -2.17 6.60 -30.70
C VAL A 23 -0.90 7.18 -31.33
N PHE A 24 0.11 7.42 -30.50
CA PHE A 24 1.35 8.13 -30.80
C PHE A 24 1.24 9.66 -30.90
N ASP A 25 0.06 10.25 -30.66
CA ASP A 25 -0.02 11.70 -30.42
C ASP A 25 0.96 12.03 -29.26
N TYR A 26 1.81 13.06 -29.44
CA TYR A 26 2.83 13.50 -28.47
C TYR A 26 3.93 12.47 -28.14
N THR A 27 4.13 11.48 -29.00
CA THR A 27 5.27 10.56 -28.95
C THR A 27 6.38 11.05 -29.88
N SER A 28 7.64 10.91 -29.48
CA SER A 28 8.77 11.26 -30.35
C SER A 28 8.84 10.35 -31.57
N GLU A 29 9.37 10.84 -32.70
CA GLU A 29 9.49 10.07 -33.94
C GLU A 29 10.24 8.75 -33.73
N GLU A 30 11.32 8.76 -32.94
CA GLU A 30 12.10 7.57 -32.59
C GLU A 30 11.26 6.51 -31.87
N MET A 31 10.41 6.94 -30.93
CA MET A 31 9.54 6.02 -30.19
C MET A 31 8.37 5.53 -31.04
N GLU A 32 7.80 6.37 -31.91
CA GLU A 32 6.77 5.94 -32.85
C GLU A 32 7.33 4.87 -33.81
N GLU A 33 8.50 5.10 -34.42
CA GLU A 33 9.13 4.11 -35.29
C GLU A 33 9.39 2.77 -34.58
N LYS A 34 9.83 2.83 -33.32
CA LYS A 34 10.12 1.67 -32.48
C LYS A 34 8.87 0.84 -32.16
N PHE A 35 7.77 1.49 -31.81
CA PHE A 35 6.53 0.82 -31.37
C PHE A 35 5.45 0.75 -32.45
N LYS A 36 5.75 1.22 -33.67
CA LYS A 36 4.89 1.11 -34.84
C LYS A 36 5.69 0.66 -36.08
N PRO A 37 6.47 -0.43 -36.00
CA PRO A 37 7.31 -0.87 -37.11
C PRO A 37 6.44 -1.19 -38.33
N GLY A 38 6.74 -0.55 -39.46
CA GLY A 38 5.98 -0.72 -40.70
C GLY A 38 4.54 -0.18 -40.64
N GLY A 39 4.24 0.76 -39.73
CA GLY A 39 2.93 1.40 -39.62
C GLY A 39 1.90 0.62 -38.80
N VAL A 40 2.29 -0.53 -38.22
CA VAL A 40 1.44 -1.37 -37.39
C VAL A 40 1.86 -1.23 -35.93
N LEU A 41 0.91 -0.94 -35.04
CA LEU A 41 1.16 -0.87 -33.60
C LEU A 41 1.70 -2.20 -33.07
N ASP A 42 2.88 -2.15 -32.44
CA ASP A 42 3.47 -3.26 -31.70
C ASP A 42 2.74 -3.44 -30.37
N ILE A 43 1.63 -4.18 -30.42
CA ILE A 43 0.78 -4.49 -29.26
C ILE A 43 1.59 -5.15 -28.12
N PRO A 44 2.38 -6.21 -28.36
CA PRO A 44 3.23 -6.79 -27.32
C PRO A 44 4.19 -5.78 -26.69
N GLY A 45 4.84 -4.94 -27.52
CA GLY A 45 5.77 -3.91 -27.06
C GLY A 45 5.09 -2.92 -26.10
N VAL A 46 3.97 -2.33 -26.51
CA VAL A 46 3.28 -1.33 -25.68
C VAL A 46 2.62 -1.93 -24.43
N MET A 47 2.18 -3.20 -24.48
CA MET A 47 1.65 -3.90 -23.30
C MET A 47 2.71 -4.22 -22.25
N SER A 48 3.98 -4.30 -22.65
CA SER A 48 5.10 -4.52 -21.72
C SER A 48 5.47 -3.28 -20.90
N LEU A 49 5.00 -2.10 -21.32
CA LEU A 49 5.28 -0.84 -20.65
C LEU A 49 4.30 -0.59 -19.49
N PRO A 50 4.76 -0.01 -18.37
CA PRO A 50 3.84 0.55 -17.39
C PRO A 50 3.04 1.70 -18.02
N THR A 51 1.85 1.95 -17.51
CA THR A 51 0.88 2.87 -18.11
C THR A 51 0.30 3.79 -17.05
N ILE A 52 0.41 5.11 -17.24
CA ILE A 52 -0.44 6.09 -16.56
C ILE A 52 -1.77 6.13 -17.30
N LEU A 53 -2.87 5.84 -16.58
CA LEU A 53 -4.24 5.96 -17.06
C LEU A 53 -4.93 7.11 -16.33
N MET A 54 -5.40 8.09 -17.08
CA MET A 54 -6.06 9.28 -16.53
C MET A 54 -7.10 9.87 -17.49
N GLU A 55 -8.03 10.64 -16.95
CA GLU A 55 -8.93 11.49 -17.74
C GLU A 55 -8.26 12.85 -18.04
N GLU A 56 -8.84 13.62 -18.95
CA GLU A 56 -8.42 15.00 -19.20
C GLU A 56 -8.64 15.88 -17.95
N GLY A 57 -7.72 16.80 -17.68
CA GLY A 57 -7.79 17.74 -16.57
C GLY A 57 -6.45 17.90 -15.85
N VAL A 58 -6.37 18.93 -14.99
CA VAL A 58 -5.19 19.26 -14.16
C VAL A 58 -5.57 19.43 -12.69
N GLY A 59 -6.76 18.93 -12.30
CA GLY A 59 -7.33 19.10 -10.97
C GLY A 59 -7.27 17.83 -10.13
N ASP A 60 -8.39 17.51 -9.49
CA ASP A 60 -8.57 16.39 -8.56
C ASP A 60 -8.96 15.07 -9.24
N GLN A 61 -9.01 15.03 -10.57
CA GLN A 61 -9.21 13.80 -11.33
C GLN A 61 -8.16 12.76 -10.90
N VAL A 62 -8.60 11.52 -10.74
CA VAL A 62 -7.74 10.46 -10.22
C VAL A 62 -7.11 9.69 -11.36
N ALA A 63 -5.79 9.66 -11.36
CA ALA A 63 -4.97 8.86 -12.23
C ALA A 63 -4.46 7.60 -11.51
N GLY A 64 -4.22 6.56 -12.31
CA GLY A 64 -3.67 5.30 -11.82
C GLY A 64 -2.52 4.82 -12.68
N VAL A 65 -1.58 4.11 -12.06
CA VAL A 65 -0.51 3.39 -12.76
C VAL A 65 -0.90 1.92 -12.87
N GLY A 66 -0.65 1.31 -14.02
CA GLY A 66 -0.97 -0.10 -14.25
C GLY A 66 -0.37 -0.66 -15.53
N TRP A 67 -0.89 -1.79 -15.99
CA TRP A 67 -0.47 -2.45 -17.22
C TRP A 67 -1.64 -2.76 -18.13
N LEU A 68 -1.40 -2.62 -19.43
CA LEU A 68 -2.34 -3.08 -20.46
C LEU A 68 -2.25 -4.60 -20.57
N ASN A 69 -3.38 -5.26 -20.35
CA ASN A 69 -3.51 -6.72 -20.39
C ASN A 69 -3.99 -7.22 -21.74
N ARG A 70 -4.72 -6.40 -22.49
CA ARG A 70 -5.21 -6.73 -23.84
C ARG A 70 -5.59 -5.47 -24.59
N ILE A 71 -5.25 -5.43 -25.88
CA ILE A 71 -5.64 -4.36 -26.80
C ILE A 71 -6.36 -5.00 -28.00
N GLU A 72 -7.55 -4.52 -28.35
CA GLU A 72 -8.30 -4.98 -29.52
C GLU A 72 -8.69 -3.80 -30.41
N ARG A 73 -8.40 -3.89 -31.71
CA ARG A 73 -8.90 -2.89 -32.67
C ARG A 73 -10.37 -3.18 -32.99
N LYS A 74 -11.26 -2.20 -32.76
CA LYS A 74 -12.68 -2.24 -33.15
C LYS A 74 -13.04 -0.99 -33.94
N GLY A 75 -13.12 -1.14 -35.26
CA GLY A 75 -13.37 -0.02 -36.17
C GLY A 75 -12.24 1.01 -36.11
N THR A 76 -12.58 2.22 -35.68
CA THR A 76 -11.65 3.35 -35.54
C THR A 76 -10.96 3.42 -34.19
N ASP A 77 -11.34 2.57 -33.23
CA ASP A 77 -10.87 2.67 -31.84
C ASP A 77 -10.09 1.41 -31.43
N TYR A 78 -9.22 1.58 -30.46
CA TYR A 78 -8.67 0.50 -29.67
C TYR A 78 -9.45 0.36 -28.37
N GLN A 79 -9.88 -0.85 -28.08
CA GLN A 79 -10.42 -1.26 -26.79
C GLN A 79 -9.28 -1.75 -25.91
N LEU A 80 -9.19 -1.19 -24.72
CA LEU A 80 -8.12 -1.42 -23.77
C LEU A 80 -8.66 -2.20 -22.58
N HIS A 81 -7.98 -3.27 -22.21
CA HIS A 81 -8.14 -3.94 -20.93
C HIS A 81 -6.87 -3.75 -20.14
N PHE A 82 -6.99 -3.39 -18.87
CA PHE A 82 -5.85 -3.10 -18.02
C PHE A 82 -6.10 -3.51 -16.57
N SER A 83 -5.04 -3.50 -15.78
CA SER A 83 -5.08 -3.66 -14.33
C SER A 83 -4.19 -2.62 -13.70
N LEU A 84 -4.72 -1.99 -12.66
CA LEU A 84 -4.00 -0.98 -11.89
C LEU A 84 -3.16 -1.66 -10.81
N ASP A 85 -1.98 -1.12 -10.56
CA ASP A 85 -1.07 -1.62 -9.53
C ASP A 85 -1.56 -1.20 -8.14
N PRO A 86 -1.90 -2.15 -7.23
CA PRO A 86 -2.35 -1.80 -5.89
C PRO A 86 -1.23 -1.23 -5.01
N ASP A 87 0.04 -1.47 -5.34
CA ASP A 87 1.19 -1.02 -4.57
C ASP A 87 1.64 0.40 -4.96
N VAL A 88 1.15 0.93 -6.09
CA VAL A 88 1.39 2.31 -6.52
C VAL A 88 0.21 3.19 -6.10
N PRO A 89 0.42 4.20 -5.24
CA PRO A 89 -0.66 5.09 -4.83
C PRO A 89 -1.34 5.78 -6.02
N ARG A 90 -2.65 5.98 -5.89
CA ARG A 90 -3.40 6.88 -6.76
C ARG A 90 -2.82 8.28 -6.67
N MET A 91 -2.82 8.99 -7.79
CA MET A 91 -2.40 10.39 -7.88
C MET A 91 -3.51 11.21 -8.50
N THR A 92 -3.56 12.48 -8.17
CA THR A 92 -4.39 13.45 -8.86
C THR A 92 -3.72 13.93 -10.14
N ASN A 93 -4.49 14.41 -11.11
CA ASN A 93 -3.93 15.04 -12.29
C ASN A 93 -3.09 16.28 -11.94
N ALA A 94 -3.43 17.02 -10.88
CA ALA A 94 -2.60 18.10 -10.35
C ALA A 94 -1.21 17.59 -9.93
N GLU A 95 -1.13 16.46 -9.22
CA GLU A 95 0.15 15.87 -8.83
C GLU A 95 0.96 15.36 -10.03
N ILE A 96 0.31 14.89 -11.09
CA ILE A 96 0.99 14.52 -12.35
C ILE A 96 1.46 15.77 -13.09
N SER A 97 0.67 16.85 -13.09
CA SER A 97 1.02 18.14 -13.68
C SER A 97 2.28 18.73 -13.04
N ASP A 98 2.44 18.64 -11.71
CA ASP A 98 3.69 19.03 -11.04
C ASP A 98 4.92 18.22 -11.51
N LEU A 99 4.71 16.99 -12.00
CA LEU A 99 5.75 16.10 -12.51
C LEU A 99 5.92 16.18 -14.03
N ALA A 100 5.13 17.00 -14.73
CA ALA A 100 5.01 16.96 -16.18
C ALA A 100 6.37 17.12 -16.88
N SER A 101 7.20 18.08 -16.45
CA SER A 101 8.54 18.28 -17.01
C SER A 101 9.49 17.10 -16.78
N GLU A 102 9.38 16.37 -15.66
CA GLU A 102 10.21 15.20 -15.38
C GLU A 102 9.72 13.96 -16.13
N LEU A 103 8.41 13.88 -16.40
CA LEU A 103 7.74 12.81 -17.14
C LEU A 103 7.71 13.03 -18.65
N ASP A 104 8.28 14.14 -19.14
CA ASP A 104 8.24 14.56 -20.55
C ASP A 104 6.81 14.74 -21.08
N ILE A 105 5.95 15.37 -20.27
CA ILE A 105 4.54 15.67 -20.58
C ILE A 105 4.39 17.17 -20.79
N ASP A 106 3.87 17.57 -21.95
CA ASP A 106 3.54 18.95 -22.27
C ASP A 106 2.18 19.35 -21.71
N ASP A 107 1.99 20.64 -21.40
CA ASP A 107 0.75 21.18 -20.83
C ASP A 107 -0.51 20.81 -21.64
N PHE A 108 -0.40 20.77 -22.98
CA PHE A 108 -1.53 20.46 -23.86
C PHE A 108 -1.98 18.99 -23.79
N GLU A 109 -1.13 18.08 -23.33
CA GLU A 109 -1.44 16.65 -23.22
C GLU A 109 -2.54 16.39 -22.17
N PHE A 110 -2.62 17.22 -21.12
CA PHE A 110 -3.66 17.12 -20.09
C PHE A 110 -5.07 17.48 -20.58
N HIS A 111 -5.19 18.10 -21.75
CA HIS A 111 -6.45 18.68 -22.25
C HIS A 111 -7.00 17.98 -23.48
N ARG A 112 -6.41 16.85 -23.89
CA ARG A 112 -6.83 16.14 -25.10
C ARG A 112 -6.68 14.63 -24.95
N ASN A 113 -7.69 13.91 -25.42
CA ASN A 113 -7.63 12.47 -25.54
C ASN A 113 -6.48 12.03 -26.46
N HIS A 114 -5.52 11.29 -25.91
CA HIS A 114 -4.36 10.79 -26.63
C HIS A 114 -3.73 9.58 -25.93
N TRP A 115 -2.90 8.85 -26.68
CA TRP A 115 -2.00 7.85 -26.14
C TRP A 115 -0.58 8.15 -26.62
N ALA A 116 0.29 8.56 -25.70
CA ALA A 116 1.70 8.78 -25.94
C ALA A 116 2.59 7.68 -25.33
N ILE A 117 3.78 7.49 -25.90
CA ILE A 117 4.87 6.74 -25.27
C ILE A 117 5.96 7.74 -24.90
N LYS A 118 6.32 7.76 -23.62
CA LYS A 118 7.35 8.65 -23.07
C LYS A 118 8.61 7.85 -22.77
N ASP A 119 9.77 8.36 -23.21
CA ASP A 119 11.07 7.72 -22.95
C ASP A 119 11.69 8.16 -21.62
N VAL A 120 10.90 8.02 -20.56
CA VAL A 120 11.29 8.32 -19.18
C VAL A 120 11.05 7.08 -18.31
N ASP A 121 11.88 6.89 -17.29
CA ASP A 121 11.62 5.90 -16.23
C ASP A 121 10.55 6.43 -15.27
N LEU A 122 9.31 6.00 -15.48
CA LEU A 122 8.16 6.38 -14.66
C LEU A 122 8.41 6.14 -13.17
N PHE A 123 8.86 4.94 -12.80
CA PHE A 123 8.99 4.57 -11.40
C PHE A 123 10.10 5.35 -10.71
N HIS A 124 11.18 5.68 -11.42
CA HIS A 124 12.22 6.56 -10.88
C HIS A 124 11.67 7.95 -10.53
N VAL A 125 10.88 8.57 -11.42
CA VAL A 125 10.28 9.88 -11.19
C VAL A 125 9.28 9.84 -10.02
N LEU A 126 8.38 8.85 -10.03
CA LEU A 126 7.40 8.67 -8.96
C LEU A 126 8.06 8.46 -7.59
N TYR A 127 9.09 7.61 -7.54
CA TYR A 127 9.84 7.34 -6.31
C TYR A 127 10.51 8.60 -5.75
N ARG A 128 11.11 9.45 -6.60
CA ARG A 128 11.75 10.70 -6.18
C ARG A 128 10.77 11.72 -5.60
N LYS A 129 9.53 11.79 -6.11
CA LYS A 129 8.48 12.65 -5.54
C LYS A 129 7.95 12.14 -4.19
N GLY A 130 8.25 10.88 -3.85
CA GLY A 130 7.59 10.19 -2.76
C GLY A 130 6.16 9.76 -3.11
N ALA A 131 5.82 9.64 -4.41
CA ALA A 131 4.62 8.93 -4.84
C ALA A 131 4.83 7.44 -4.50
N GLY A 132 4.36 7.05 -3.32
CA GLY A 132 4.73 5.80 -2.65
C GLY A 132 4.97 5.96 -1.14
N LYS A 133 5.19 7.19 -0.64
CA LYS A 133 5.18 7.47 0.80
C LYS A 133 3.75 7.31 1.29
N ARG A 134 3.47 6.17 1.94
CA ARG A 134 2.25 5.99 2.74
C ARG A 134 2.06 7.19 3.64
N SER A 135 0.82 7.63 3.81
CA SER A 135 0.47 8.67 4.78
C SER A 135 1.08 8.33 6.14
N SER A 136 2.07 9.12 6.57
CA SER A 136 2.69 8.90 7.87
C SER A 136 1.72 9.32 8.98
N PRO A 137 1.61 8.55 10.07
CA PRO A 137 0.83 8.98 11.23
C PRO A 137 1.34 10.32 11.78
N THR A 138 0.43 11.20 12.19
CA THR A 138 0.77 12.52 12.77
C THR A 138 1.08 12.45 14.26
N VAL A 139 0.60 11.40 14.93
CA VAL A 139 0.67 11.23 16.39
C VAL A 139 1.89 10.43 16.86
N PHE A 140 2.52 9.67 15.97
CA PHE A 140 3.74 8.89 16.26
C PHE A 140 4.53 8.65 14.97
N GLN A 141 5.82 8.36 15.12
CA GLN A 141 6.69 7.99 14.00
C GLN A 141 6.76 6.47 13.90
N LEU A 142 6.59 5.96 12.68
CA LEU A 142 6.79 4.54 12.39
C LEU A 142 8.28 4.21 12.37
N SER A 143 8.66 3.06 12.91
CA SER A 143 10.05 2.61 12.85
C SER A 143 10.40 2.13 11.44
N GLU A 144 11.54 2.57 10.93
CA GLU A 144 12.14 2.07 9.68
C GLU A 144 13.02 0.82 9.91
N LYS A 145 13.15 0.37 11.16
CA LYS A 145 13.93 -0.83 11.48
C LYS A 145 13.26 -2.07 10.86
N PRO A 146 14.06 -3.03 10.36
CA PRO A 146 13.51 -4.25 9.78
C PRO A 146 12.78 -5.08 10.84
N VAL A 147 11.75 -5.82 10.39
CA VAL A 147 11.05 -6.79 11.23
C VAL A 147 12.03 -7.89 11.66
N ASN A 148 12.07 -8.17 12.96
CA ASN A 148 12.79 -9.31 13.50
C ASN A 148 11.88 -10.55 13.48
N PRO A 149 12.17 -11.58 12.67
CA PRO A 149 11.31 -12.75 12.49
C PRO A 149 11.14 -13.59 13.77
N LYS A 150 11.97 -13.37 14.79
CA LYS A 150 11.94 -14.08 16.07
C LYS A 150 11.37 -13.23 17.22
N LEU A 151 10.99 -11.98 16.98
CA LEU A 151 10.47 -11.11 18.03
C LEU A 151 8.95 -11.23 18.13
N VAL A 152 8.47 -11.52 19.35
CA VAL A 152 7.06 -11.54 19.73
C VAL A 152 6.84 -10.44 20.76
N SER A 153 5.92 -9.53 20.49
CA SER A 153 5.56 -8.47 21.42
C SER A 153 4.25 -8.74 22.13
N PHE A 154 4.15 -8.35 23.41
CA PHE A 154 2.95 -8.52 24.24
C PHE A 154 2.35 -7.16 24.63
N MET A 155 1.10 -6.97 24.23
CA MET A 155 0.24 -5.82 24.54
C MET A 155 -0.80 -6.30 25.55
N MET A 156 -0.59 -6.02 26.85
CA MET A 156 -1.38 -6.62 27.93
C MET A 156 -1.65 -5.62 29.05
N PRO A 157 -2.74 -5.79 29.83
CA PRO A 157 -2.96 -4.97 31.01
C PRO A 157 -1.88 -5.18 32.08
N PHE A 158 -1.56 -4.12 32.83
CA PHE A 158 -0.41 -4.08 33.76
C PHE A 158 -0.66 -4.68 35.15
N SER A 159 -1.76 -5.41 35.37
CA SER A 159 -2.08 -5.93 36.71
C SER A 159 -1.39 -7.28 36.99
N GLY A 160 -1.14 -7.56 38.27
CA GLY A 160 -0.41 -8.75 38.74
C GLY A 160 -0.82 -10.08 38.10
N PRO A 161 -2.12 -10.39 37.93
CA PRO A 161 -2.57 -11.63 37.28
C PRO A 161 -2.09 -11.84 35.83
N PHE A 162 -1.78 -10.77 35.08
CA PHE A 162 -1.30 -10.89 33.70
C PHE A 162 0.20 -11.18 33.62
N THR A 163 0.93 -10.93 34.71
CA THR A 163 2.39 -11.12 34.75
C THR A 163 2.77 -12.60 34.75
N SER A 164 2.02 -13.45 35.46
CA SER A 164 2.25 -14.91 35.42
C SER A 164 2.03 -15.48 34.02
N VAL A 165 0.91 -15.12 33.39
CA VAL A 165 0.56 -15.54 32.02
C VAL A 165 1.67 -15.15 31.04
N TYR A 166 2.14 -13.90 31.10
CA TYR A 166 3.25 -13.43 30.27
C TYR A 166 4.51 -14.27 30.50
N HIS A 167 4.92 -14.52 31.74
CA HIS A 167 6.13 -15.28 32.03
C HIS A 167 6.06 -16.73 31.56
N GLU A 168 4.91 -17.39 31.69
CA GLU A 168 4.73 -18.77 31.22
C GLU A 168 4.82 -18.86 29.69
N VAL A 169 4.10 -17.98 28.98
CA VAL A 169 4.13 -17.94 27.51
C VAL A 169 5.52 -17.55 27.02
N LYS A 170 6.16 -16.56 27.65
CA LYS A 170 7.53 -16.14 27.36
C LYS A 170 8.51 -17.29 27.50
N ALA A 171 8.50 -18.01 28.62
CA ALA A 171 9.40 -19.12 28.86
C ALA A 171 9.28 -20.20 27.77
N ARG A 172 8.06 -20.49 27.32
CA ARG A 172 7.83 -21.44 26.23
C ARG A 172 8.37 -20.94 24.89
N LEU A 173 8.05 -19.71 24.52
CA LEU A 173 8.50 -19.12 23.24
C LEU A 173 10.02 -18.97 23.18
N GLU A 174 10.66 -18.57 24.28
CA GLU A 174 12.12 -18.43 24.36
C GLU A 174 12.83 -19.79 24.31
N ALA A 175 12.24 -20.85 24.86
CA ALA A 175 12.74 -22.22 24.68
C ALA A 175 12.73 -22.67 23.21
N ASP A 176 11.77 -22.19 22.43
CA ASP A 176 11.66 -22.43 20.98
C ASP A 176 12.49 -21.40 20.15
N GLY A 177 13.28 -20.55 20.82
CA GLY A 177 14.25 -19.65 20.19
C GLY A 177 13.70 -18.30 19.72
N TYR A 178 12.50 -17.93 20.18
CA TYR A 178 11.94 -16.59 20.01
C TYR A 178 12.48 -15.62 21.08
N LYS A 179 12.26 -14.33 20.87
CA LYS A 179 12.50 -13.26 21.84
C LYS A 179 11.16 -12.65 22.19
N CYS A 180 10.87 -12.49 23.48
CA CYS A 180 9.62 -11.91 23.93
C CYS A 180 9.85 -10.56 24.60
N GLN A 181 9.09 -9.55 24.21
CA GLN A 181 9.11 -8.23 24.82
C GLN A 181 7.68 -7.80 25.15
N ARG A 182 7.43 -7.43 26.40
CA ARG A 182 6.16 -6.83 26.80
C ARG A 182 6.31 -5.32 26.76
N ALA A 183 5.27 -4.62 26.32
CA ALA A 183 5.28 -3.16 26.17
C ALA A 183 5.67 -2.42 27.47
N ASP A 184 5.46 -3.04 28.63
CA ASP A 184 5.81 -2.49 29.94
C ASP A 184 7.27 -2.73 30.39
N ASP A 185 8.02 -3.63 29.76
CA ASP A 185 9.44 -3.82 30.08
C ASP A 185 10.28 -2.62 29.58
N MET A 186 9.65 -1.68 28.84
CA MET A 186 10.26 -0.50 28.20
C MET A 186 10.02 0.82 28.96
N TRP A 187 9.59 0.80 30.23
CA TRP A 187 9.24 1.95 31.10
C TRP A 187 10.43 2.87 31.51
N VAL A 188 11.32 3.23 30.58
CA VAL A 188 12.52 4.03 30.87
C VAL A 188 12.47 5.43 30.25
N HIS A 189 11.64 5.70 29.23
CA HIS A 189 11.68 6.97 28.50
C HIS A 189 10.39 7.79 28.55
N ALA A 190 10.54 9.12 28.47
CA ALA A 190 9.46 10.11 28.43
C ALA A 190 8.52 10.00 27.20
N HIS A 191 8.79 9.07 26.28
CA HIS A 191 8.05 8.85 25.03
C HIS A 191 7.52 7.41 24.91
N ILE A 192 6.77 6.96 25.93
CA ILE A 192 6.17 5.60 26.04
C ILE A 192 5.53 5.13 24.72
N MET A 193 4.78 6.00 24.05
CA MET A 193 4.13 5.66 22.79
C MET A 193 5.11 5.34 21.66
N SER A 194 6.27 6.01 21.58
CA SER A 194 7.24 5.76 20.50
C SER A 194 7.89 4.39 20.65
N ASP A 195 8.18 3.97 21.88
CA ASP A 195 8.76 2.66 22.20
C ASP A 195 7.79 1.52 21.88
N ILE A 196 6.51 1.68 22.22
CA ILE A 196 5.46 0.71 21.88
C ILE A 196 5.28 0.58 20.36
N ILE A 197 5.26 1.71 19.66
CA ILE A 197 5.16 1.71 18.19
C ILE A 197 6.39 1.05 17.56
N GLU A 198 7.59 1.33 18.04
CA GLU A 198 8.80 0.65 17.57
C GLU A 198 8.71 -0.86 17.81
N LEU A 199 8.24 -1.28 18.97
CA LEU A 199 8.06 -2.69 19.32
C LEU A 199 7.05 -3.36 18.37
N ILE A 200 5.89 -2.74 18.11
CA ILE A 200 4.92 -3.23 17.14
C ILE A 200 5.54 -3.31 15.73
N CYS A 201 6.22 -2.25 15.29
CA CYS A 201 6.85 -2.16 13.97
C CYS A 201 7.93 -3.23 13.76
N THR A 202 8.70 -3.57 14.78
CA THR A 202 9.83 -4.50 14.67
C THR A 202 9.48 -5.94 15.01
N SER A 203 8.32 -6.20 15.61
CA SER A 203 7.87 -7.56 15.93
C SER A 203 7.30 -8.28 14.72
N ALA A 204 7.54 -9.59 14.69
CA ALA A 204 6.94 -10.51 13.71
C ALA A 204 5.49 -10.85 14.08
N VAL A 205 5.23 -11.02 15.38
CA VAL A 205 3.90 -11.33 15.92
C VAL A 205 3.60 -10.39 17.09
N VAL A 206 2.39 -9.87 17.14
CA VAL A 206 1.88 -9.04 18.24
C VAL A 206 0.78 -9.81 18.96
N VAL A 207 0.99 -10.13 20.24
CA VAL A 207 -0.02 -10.75 21.10
C VAL A 207 -0.75 -9.64 21.86
N CYS A 208 -2.08 -9.57 21.72
CA CYS A 208 -2.90 -8.57 22.40
C CYS A 208 -3.88 -9.25 23.36
N ASP A 209 -3.79 -8.92 24.65
CA ASP A 209 -4.69 -9.42 25.68
C ASP A 209 -5.86 -8.44 25.93
N LEU A 210 -7.04 -8.84 25.46
CA LEU A 210 -8.24 -8.02 25.52
C LEU A 210 -8.95 -8.07 26.88
N THR A 211 -8.46 -8.90 27.81
CA THR A 211 -9.08 -9.11 29.13
C THR A 211 -9.29 -7.80 29.87
N GLY A 212 -10.48 -7.64 30.46
CA GLY A 212 -10.85 -6.45 31.23
C GLY A 212 -11.02 -5.19 30.39
N LYS A 213 -11.06 -5.29 29.05
CA LYS A 213 -11.38 -4.20 28.11
C LYS A 213 -10.45 -2.99 28.22
N ASN A 214 -9.14 -3.25 28.34
CA ASN A 214 -8.16 -2.16 28.45
C ASN A 214 -8.13 -1.32 27.14
N PRO A 215 -8.47 -0.03 27.19
CA PRO A 215 -8.53 0.82 25.99
C PRO A 215 -7.18 0.99 25.31
N ASN A 216 -6.06 0.94 26.05
CA ASN A 216 -4.73 1.03 25.47
C ASN A 216 -4.40 -0.20 24.61
N VAL A 217 -4.76 -1.39 25.09
CA VAL A 217 -4.53 -2.63 24.32
C VAL A 217 -5.39 -2.66 23.06
N PHE A 218 -6.63 -2.14 23.10
CA PHE A 218 -7.43 -1.98 21.88
C PHE A 218 -6.80 -1.00 20.89
N TYR A 219 -6.24 0.10 21.37
CA TYR A 219 -5.53 1.07 20.53
C TYR A 219 -4.30 0.45 19.86
N GLU A 220 -3.48 -0.28 20.63
CA GLU A 220 -2.29 -1.00 20.15
C GLU A 220 -2.65 -2.10 19.14
N ALA A 221 -3.69 -2.88 19.39
CA ALA A 221 -4.20 -3.89 18.45
C ALA A 221 -4.69 -3.25 17.15
N GLY A 222 -5.39 -2.11 17.23
CA GLY A 222 -5.83 -1.35 16.06
C GLY A 222 -4.65 -0.85 15.21
N ILE A 223 -3.60 -0.32 15.85
CA ILE A 223 -2.37 0.09 15.16
C ILE A 223 -1.68 -1.12 14.49
N ALA A 224 -1.55 -2.23 15.21
CA ALA A 224 -0.92 -3.44 14.68
C ALA A 224 -1.68 -3.97 13.44
N HIS A 225 -3.02 -3.99 13.48
CA HIS A 225 -3.84 -4.34 12.32
C HIS A 225 -3.64 -3.36 11.15
N ALA A 226 -3.63 -2.05 11.41
CA ALA A 226 -3.45 -1.03 10.37
C ALA A 226 -2.07 -1.12 9.69
N LEU A 227 -1.05 -1.58 10.42
CA LEU A 227 0.30 -1.84 9.89
C LEU A 227 0.43 -3.21 9.21
N GLY A 228 -0.63 -4.01 9.15
CA GLY A 228 -0.63 -5.34 8.54
C GLY A 228 0.18 -6.38 9.33
N LYS A 229 0.29 -6.21 10.66
CA LYS A 229 0.99 -7.17 11.52
C LYS A 229 0.16 -8.42 11.76
N GLU A 230 0.84 -9.55 11.99
CA GLU A 230 0.20 -10.76 12.50
C GLU A 230 -0.17 -10.52 13.97
N VAL A 231 -1.48 -10.45 14.25
CA VAL A 231 -2.01 -10.17 15.59
C VAL A 231 -2.72 -11.40 16.15
N ILE A 232 -2.26 -11.88 17.30
CA ILE A 232 -2.91 -12.95 18.06
C ILE A 232 -3.67 -12.31 19.22
N LEU A 233 -5.00 -12.36 19.12
CA LEU A 233 -5.87 -11.89 20.20
C LEU A 233 -6.04 -12.99 21.26
N ILE A 234 -5.85 -12.65 22.52
CA ILE A 234 -6.12 -13.53 23.66
C ILE A 234 -7.07 -12.85 24.66
N THR A 235 -7.83 -13.63 25.41
CA THR A 235 -8.75 -13.10 26.44
C THR A 235 -9.09 -14.15 27.50
N GLN A 236 -9.40 -13.72 28.73
CA GLN A 236 -9.98 -14.57 29.78
C GLN A 236 -11.51 -14.63 29.73
N SER A 237 -12.15 -13.75 28.95
CA SER A 237 -13.60 -13.75 28.80
C SER A 237 -14.00 -13.35 27.39
N HIS A 238 -14.96 -14.07 26.82
CA HIS A 238 -15.59 -13.71 25.55
C HIS A 238 -16.27 -12.33 25.59
N ASP A 239 -16.75 -11.92 26.77
CA ASP A 239 -17.44 -10.64 26.95
C ASP A 239 -16.50 -9.43 26.88
N ASP A 240 -15.19 -9.67 26.98
CA ASP A 240 -14.15 -8.65 26.86
C ASP A 240 -13.80 -8.31 25.41
N VAL A 241 -14.17 -9.18 24.46
CA VAL A 241 -13.93 -8.95 23.03
C VAL A 241 -15.02 -8.04 22.46
N PRO A 242 -14.66 -6.83 21.97
CA PRO A 242 -15.59 -5.92 21.29
C PRO A 242 -16.25 -6.57 20.08
N PHE A 243 -17.47 -6.15 19.75
CA PHE A 243 -18.25 -6.72 18.65
C PHE A 243 -17.46 -6.79 17.33
N ASP A 244 -16.74 -5.71 16.98
CA ASP A 244 -15.97 -5.61 15.74
C ASP A 244 -14.77 -6.57 15.68
N LEU A 245 -14.25 -7.02 16.83
CA LEU A 245 -13.12 -7.96 16.91
C LEU A 245 -13.58 -9.43 17.04
N ARG A 246 -14.86 -9.71 17.35
CA ARG A 246 -15.38 -11.08 17.50
C ARG A 246 -15.29 -11.95 16.23
N PRO A 247 -15.40 -11.40 15.00
CA PRO A 247 -15.18 -12.19 13.79
C PRO A 247 -13.72 -12.61 13.61
N ILE A 248 -12.77 -11.91 14.24
CA ILE A 248 -11.35 -12.26 14.22
C ILE A 248 -11.11 -13.39 15.22
N ARG A 249 -10.24 -14.34 14.85
CA ARG A 249 -9.89 -15.45 15.74
C ARG A 249 -9.20 -14.91 17.01
N PHE A 250 -9.71 -15.29 18.17
CA PHE A 250 -9.06 -15.07 19.46
C PHE A 250 -8.96 -16.37 20.26
N ILE A 251 -8.02 -16.42 21.20
CA ILE A 251 -7.77 -17.56 22.07
C ILE A 251 -8.30 -17.23 23.46
N HIS A 252 -9.26 -18.02 23.92
CA HIS A 252 -9.73 -17.97 25.29
C HIS A 252 -8.78 -18.76 26.21
N TYR A 253 -8.38 -18.17 27.34
CA TYR A 253 -7.52 -18.82 28.33
C TYR A 253 -8.04 -18.62 29.75
N LEU A 254 -7.64 -19.51 30.67
CA LEU A 254 -8.02 -19.44 32.08
C LEU A 254 -6.81 -19.01 32.91
N THR A 255 -7.04 -18.26 33.99
CA THR A 255 -6.02 -18.08 35.04
C THR A 255 -5.75 -19.43 35.69
N GLY A 256 -4.50 -19.90 35.63
CA GLY A 256 -4.08 -21.11 36.34
C GLY A 256 -4.35 -20.98 37.84
N CYS A 257 -4.82 -22.07 38.44
CA CYS A 257 -5.06 -22.19 39.89
C CYS A 257 -3.77 -22.08 40.70
#